data_AF-A0A372NWE6-F1
#
_entry.id   AF-A0A372NWE6-F1
#
_cell.length_a   1.000
_cell.length_b   1.000
_cell.length_c   1.000
_cell.angle_alpha   90.00
_cell.angle_beta   90.00
_cell.angle_gamma   90.00
#
_symmetry.space_group_name_H-M   'P 1'
#
loop_
_entity.id
_entity.type
_entity.pdbx_description
1 polymer ?
#
loop_
_entity_poly.entity_id
_entity_poly.type
_entity_poly.pdbx_seq_one_letter_code
_entity_poly.pdbx_strand_id
1 'polypeptide(L)' 'MLLSFGGGNTGNTVYVCESPNAKRYHLNEHCRGLSNCTYRIIKVTPEQAKKGGKTLCRWED' A
#
# COMPACT_ATOMS: atom_id res chain seq x y z
N MET A 1 -28.73 14.77 4.21
CA MET A 1 -28.71 13.34 3.87
C MET A 1 -27.35 12.79 4.29
N LEU A 2 -27.25 12.38 5.57
CA LEU A 2 -26.03 11.79 6.11
C LEU A 2 -26.03 10.32 5.73
N LEU A 3 -25.31 9.96 4.66
CA LEU A 3 -25.05 8.56 4.35
C LEU A 3 -23.65 8.21 4.88
N SER A 4 -23.69 7.41 5.93
CA SER A 4 -22.64 6.56 6.47
C SER A 4 -21.70 6.01 5.41
N PHE A 5 -20.39 6.13 5.65
CA PHE A 5 -19.42 5.18 5.13
C PHE A 5 -18.46 4.81 6.26
N GLY A 6 -18.96 3.98 7.17
CA GLY A 6 -18.10 3.11 7.98
C GLY A 6 -17.48 2.06 7.05
N GLY A 7 -16.32 2.38 6.48
CA GLY A 7 -15.49 1.46 5.71
C GLY A 7 -14.22 1.11 6.49
N GLY A 8 -14.38 0.53 7.68
CA GLY A 8 -13.27 -0.04 8.43
C GLY A 8 -12.96 -1.43 7.91
N ASN A 9 -12.17 -1.54 6.84
CA ASN A 9 -11.67 -2.82 6.36
C ASN A 9 -10.75 -3.44 7.41
N THR A 10 -11.11 -4.63 7.85
CA THR A 10 -10.36 -5.43 8.81
C THR A 10 -8.99 -5.78 8.24
N GLY A 11 -7.96 -5.08 8.72
CA GLY A 11 -6.72 -5.72 9.17
C GLY A 11 -5.54 -5.87 8.21
N ASN A 12 -5.70 -5.78 6.89
CA ASN A 12 -4.54 -5.93 6.01
C ASN A 12 -3.92 -4.57 5.72
N THR A 13 -2.95 -4.14 6.54
CA THR A 13 -2.10 -3.01 6.18
C THR A 13 -1.06 -3.44 5.16
N VAL A 14 -0.82 -2.59 4.18
CA VAL A 14 0.18 -2.78 3.13
C VAL A 14 1.27 -1.73 3.25
N TYR A 15 2.47 -2.11 2.84
CA TYR A 15 3.67 -1.30 2.86
C TYR A 15 3.81 -0.56 1.53
N VAL A 16 3.95 0.75 1.60
CA VAL A 16 4.15 1.60 0.42
C VAL A 16 5.43 2.37 0.61
N CYS A 17 6.30 2.32 -0.38
CA CYS A 17 7.47 3.20 -0.45
C CYS A 17 6.98 4.62 -0.80
N GLU A 18 7.36 5.62 -0.01
CA GLU A 18 7.05 7.04 -0.25
C GLU A 18 7.90 7.66 -1.37
N SER A 19 8.63 6.86 -2.14
CA SER A 19 9.37 7.36 -3.29
C SER A 19 8.41 7.91 -4.36
N PRO A 20 8.74 9.04 -5.02
CA PRO A 20 7.95 9.56 -6.14
C PRO A 20 7.83 8.57 -7.30
N ASN A 21 8.77 7.63 -7.42
CA ASN A 21 8.77 6.58 -8.44
C ASN A 21 7.99 5.32 -8.03
N ALA A 22 7.55 5.21 -6.77
CA ALA A 22 6.88 4.02 -6.25
C ALA A 22 5.39 3.99 -6.64
N LYS A 23 5.09 3.20 -7.67
CA LYS A 23 3.72 2.93 -8.13
C LYS A 23 3.12 1.66 -7.54
N ARG A 24 3.84 0.97 -6.66
CA ARG A 24 3.45 -0.35 -6.14
C ARG A 24 3.33 -0.33 -4.62
N TYR A 25 2.40 -1.12 -4.10
CA TYR A 25 2.29 -1.46 -2.68
C TYR A 25 2.69 -2.92 -2.46
N HIS A 26 3.14 -3.21 -1.25
CA HIS A 26 3.74 -4.47 -0.86
C HIS A 26 2.98 -5.03 0.34
N LEU A 27 2.74 -6.34 0.38
CA LEU A 27 2.08 -6.98 1.54
C LEU A 27 3.10 -7.25 2.65
N ASN A 28 4.35 -7.52 2.26
CA ASN A 28 5.46 -7.76 3.17
C ASN A 28 6.50 -6.61 3.12
N GLU A 29 7.01 -6.23 4.29
CA GLU A 29 8.11 -5.27 4.41
C GLU A 29 9.44 -5.81 3.86
N HIS A 30 9.60 -7.12 3.82
CA HIS A 30 10.79 -7.79 3.27
C HIS A 30 10.65 -8.14 1.78
N CYS A 31 9.64 -7.60 1.09
CA CYS A 31 9.46 -7.83 -0.33
C CYS A 31 10.71 -7.39 -1.11
N ARG A 32 11.17 -8.22 -2.06
CA ARG A 32 12.35 -7.95 -2.91
C ARG A 32 12.29 -6.59 -3.62
N GLY A 33 11.08 -6.14 -3.96
CA GLY A 33 10.85 -4.82 -4.57
C GLY A 33 10.97 -3.66 -3.57
N LEU A 34 10.71 -3.90 -2.28
CA LEU A 34 10.81 -2.91 -1.22
C LEU A 34 12.22 -2.81 -0.64
N SER A 35 13.04 -3.86 -0.73
CA SER A 35 14.42 -3.88 -0.23
C SER A 35 15.32 -2.80 -0.85
N ASN A 36 14.99 -2.31 -2.04
CA ASN A 36 15.72 -1.22 -2.71
C ASN A 36 15.12 0.16 -2.45
N CYS A 37 14.06 0.28 -1.64
CA CYS A 37 13.47 1.56 -1.29
C CYS A 37 14.43 2.32 -0.35
N THR A 38 14.96 3.44 -0.83
CA THR A 38 15.78 4.37 -0.05
C THR A 38 14.96 5.39 0.74
N TYR A 39 13.65 5.41 0.51
CA TYR A 39 12.69 6.34 1.13
C TYR A 39 11.99 5.71 2.32
N ARG A 40 11.17 6.51 3.02
CA ARG A 40 10.35 6.01 4.12
C ARG A 40 9.30 5.03 3.61
N ILE A 41 9.14 3.94 4.32
CA ILE A 41 8.07 2.97 4.11
C ILE A 41 6.90 3.38 5.01
N ILE A 42 5.74 3.63 4.41
CA ILE A 42 4.49 3.93 5.12
C ILE A 42 3.56 2.72 5.07
N LYS A 43 2.77 2.52 6.13
CA LYS A 43 1.72 1.50 6.17
C LYS A 43 0.39 2.15 5.89
N VAL A 44 -0.31 1.69 4.85
CA VAL A 44 -1.63 2.19 4.44
C VAL A 44 -2.57 1.02 4.23
N THR A 45 -3.86 1.28 4.06
CA THR A 45 -4.77 0.20 3.66
C THR A 45 -4.64 -0.09 2.16
N PRO A 46 -4.91 -1.32 1.70
CA PRO A 46 -4.90 -1.67 0.28
C PRO A 46 -5.90 -0.84 -0.51
N GLU A 47 -7.00 -0.43 0.10
CA GLU A 47 -7.98 0.48 -0.50
C GLU A 47 -7.40 1.88 -0.72
N GLN A 48 -6.69 2.43 0.27
CA GLN A 48 -6.00 3.72 0.12
C GLN A 48 -4.92 3.64 -0.95
N ALA A 49 -4.14 2.55 -0.96
CA ALA A 49 -3.12 2.32 -1.97
C ALA A 49 -3.73 2.23 -3.39
N LYS A 50 -4.80 1.45 -3.56
CA LYS A 50 -5.54 1.33 -4.83
C LYS A 50 -6.17 2.66 -5.26
N LYS A 51 -6.75 3.41 -4.32
CA LYS A 51 -7.31 4.75 -4.58
C LYS A 51 -6.24 5.76 -5.00
N GLY A 52 -5.03 5.61 -4.49
CA GLY A 52 -3.84 6.37 -4.92
C GLY A 52 -3.22 5.89 -6.23
N GLY A 53 -3.85 4.96 -6.96
CA GLY A 53 -3.34 4.41 -8.22
C GLY A 53 -2.14 3.49 -8.06
N LYS A 54 -1.88 2.99 -6.85
CA LYS A 54 -0.81 2.02 -6.60
C LYS A 54 -1.31 0.60 -6.85
N THR A 55 -0.46 -0.23 -7.43
CA THR A 55 -0.78 -1.63 -7.76
C THR A 55 0.00 -2.61 -6.88
N LEU A 56 -0.49 -3.85 -6.76
CA LEU A 56 0.22 -4.87 -5.98
C LEU A 56 1.59 -5.17 -6.62
N CYS A 57 2.60 -5.38 -5.79
CA CYS A 57 3.91 -5.80 -6.26
C CYS A 57 3.82 -7.17 -6.93
N ARG A 58 4.24 -7.29 -8.20
CA ARG A 58 4.23 -8.56 -8.97
C ARG A 58 4.95 -9.75 -8.31
N TRP A 59 5.80 -9.50 -7.32
CA TRP A 59 6.48 -10.56 -6.57
C TRP A 59 5.61 -11.20 -5.49
N GLU A 60 4.48 -10.55 -5.17
CA GLU A 60 3.51 -10.98 -4.18
C GLU A 60 2.21 -11.29 -4.93
N ASP A 61 1.70 -12.51 -4.73
CA ASP A 61 0.44 -13.02 -5.28
C ASP A 61 -0.61 -13.03 -4.17
#